data_AF-A0A292RUG2-F1
#
_entry.id   AF-A0A292RUG2-F1
#
_cell.length_a   1.000
_cell.length_b   1.000
_cell.length_c   1.000
_cell.angle_alpha   90.00
_cell.angle_beta   90.00
_cell.angle_gamma   90.00
#
_symmetry.space_group_name_H-M   'P 1'
#
loop_
_entity.id
_entity.type
_entity.pdbx_description
1 polymer ?
#
loop_
_entity_poly.entity_id
_entity_poly.type
_entity_poly.pdbx_seq_one_letter_code
_entity_poly.pdbx_strand_id
1 'polypeptide(L)'
;MIKPAGVHTVSSRADNHTIDSKTGGYKDPLMNWPLRGAAFTNEVGEALRPIIGNAANMTWVPALMYIGADVYDKYKNDQTEYSPDSKRCLKQAIFQGLASVFLPVVAVKLGQNAFSQFGKFTEDKISLNAKEHVSKVAEQFIANGKMRAYDGRDEECIKEFLDHVSDSMDFSNKKKSLKNTFKIFSLDKKENVEKYSIKTIKNLIQMRKDLLNPTTEVKAGGWYSKYIKALKSGQTESVAVKSVLTNFQKGQLMKGNFIKTIGGFCALGLAIKPIDHFVENVLIGKYVGPQIDNFKINSK
;
A
#
# COMPACT_ATOMS: atom_id res chain seq x y z
N MET A 1 31.26 53.56 22.63
CA MET A 1 31.28 53.12 21.22
C MET A 1 31.65 51.64 21.19
N ILE A 2 30.87 50.85 20.45
CA ILE A 2 30.79 49.39 20.51
C ILE A 2 31.19 48.80 19.14
N LYS A 3 31.86 47.62 19.21
CA LYS A 3 32.15 46.54 18.23
C LYS A 3 33.56 46.49 17.59
N PRO A 4 34.08 45.28 17.26
CA PRO A 4 33.63 43.93 17.66
C PRO A 4 34.75 42.99 18.20
N ALA A 5 34.29 42.08 19.06
CA ALA A 5 34.99 40.89 19.51
C ALA A 5 35.26 39.92 18.35
N GLY A 6 36.35 39.17 18.48
CA GLY A 6 36.88 38.24 17.49
C GLY A 6 35.82 37.31 16.91
N VAL A 7 35.79 37.27 15.57
CA VAL A 7 35.10 36.26 14.80
C VAL A 7 35.70 34.91 15.18
N HIS A 8 34.96 34.11 15.94
CA HIS A 8 35.20 32.67 15.97
C HIS A 8 34.99 32.15 14.55
N THR A 9 36.09 31.90 13.84
CA THR A 9 36.10 31.07 12.64
C THR A 9 35.65 29.68 13.06
N VAL A 10 34.36 29.39 12.95
CA VAL A 10 33.87 28.01 12.99
C VAL A 10 34.36 27.36 11.70
N SER A 11 35.59 26.85 11.74
CA SER A 11 36.10 25.88 10.78
C SER A 11 35.32 24.60 11.01
N SER A 12 34.17 24.46 10.34
CA SER A 12 33.57 23.14 10.12
C SER A 12 34.44 22.44 9.08
N ARG A 13 35.58 21.89 9.53
CA ARG A 13 36.23 20.80 8.82
C ARG A 13 35.20 19.69 8.69
N ALA A 14 34.92 19.25 7.46
CA ALA A 14 34.25 17.97 7.26
C ALA A 14 35.05 16.92 8.03
N ASP A 15 34.37 16.18 8.91
CA ASP A 15 35.00 15.14 9.71
C ASP A 15 35.68 14.14 8.77
N ASN A 16 36.89 13.67 9.11
CA ASN A 16 37.67 12.72 8.29
C ASN A 16 36.95 11.38 8.01
N HIS A 17 35.74 11.18 8.56
CA HIS A 17 34.86 10.04 8.34
C HIS A 17 34.01 10.12 7.05
N THR A 18 33.87 11.30 6.43
CA THR A 18 33.06 11.52 5.22
C THR A 18 33.90 11.66 3.94
N ILE A 19 35.16 11.21 3.94
CA ILE A 19 36.05 11.25 2.78
C ILE A 19 36.47 9.81 2.44
N ASP A 20 36.26 9.39 1.20
CA ASP A 20 36.72 8.08 0.71
C ASP A 20 38.25 8.10 0.58
N SER A 21 38.92 7.25 1.37
CA SER A 21 40.38 7.13 1.42
C SER A 21 41.05 6.74 0.09
N LYS A 22 40.31 6.25 -0.91
CA LYS A 22 40.85 5.83 -2.21
C LYS A 22 40.62 6.84 -3.33
N THR A 23 39.55 7.65 -3.28
CA THR A 23 39.16 8.57 -4.36
C THR A 23 39.20 10.04 -3.94
N GLY A 24 39.32 10.35 -2.65
CA GLY A 24 39.33 11.72 -2.11
C GLY A 24 37.96 12.42 -2.18
N GLY A 25 36.92 11.73 -2.66
CA GLY A 25 35.56 12.27 -2.77
C GLY A 25 34.74 12.12 -1.48
N TYR A 26 33.66 12.90 -1.39
CA TYR A 26 32.70 12.84 -0.29
C TYR A 26 32.02 11.45 -0.23
N LYS A 27 32.14 10.78 0.92
CA LYS A 27 31.49 9.51 1.23
C LYS A 27 30.14 9.80 1.86
N ASP A 28 29.10 9.84 1.03
CA ASP A 28 27.72 10.06 1.46
C ASP A 28 27.24 8.93 2.40
N PRO A 29 27.00 9.21 3.71
CA PRO A 29 26.51 8.22 4.66
C PRO A 29 25.10 7.72 4.33
N LEU A 30 24.28 8.52 3.64
CA LEU A 30 22.89 8.20 3.30
C LEU A 30 22.82 7.10 2.23
N MET A 31 23.83 7.01 1.35
CA MET A 31 23.93 5.98 0.32
C MET A 31 24.33 4.58 0.84
N ASN A 32 24.70 4.45 2.11
CA ASN A 32 25.13 3.18 2.71
C ASN A 32 23.98 2.41 3.36
N TRP A 33 24.05 1.07 3.31
CA TRP A 33 23.16 0.21 4.09
C TRP A 33 23.51 0.31 5.58
N PRO A 34 22.53 0.35 6.52
CA PRO A 34 21.09 0.19 6.33
C PRO A 34 20.33 1.50 6.04
N LEU A 35 20.99 2.66 6.08
CA LEU A 35 20.35 3.98 6.02
C LEU A 35 19.65 4.23 4.67
N ARG A 36 20.25 3.77 3.57
CA ARG A 36 19.64 3.74 2.22
C ARG A 36 18.30 2.98 2.18
N GLY A 37 18.10 2.00 3.07
CA GLY A 37 16.86 1.24 3.19
C GLY A 37 15.66 2.10 3.60
N ALA A 38 15.88 3.23 4.28
CA ALA A 38 14.82 4.14 4.67
C ALA A 38 14.07 4.72 3.46
N ALA A 39 14.77 4.96 2.34
CA ALA A 39 14.19 5.46 1.09
C ALA A 39 13.12 4.51 0.48
N PHE A 40 13.23 3.20 0.76
CA PHE A 40 12.37 2.15 0.18
C PHE A 40 11.26 1.68 1.13
N THR A 41 11.20 2.24 2.35
CA THR A 41 10.20 1.85 3.37
C THR A 41 8.77 2.09 2.90
N ASN A 42 8.53 3.14 2.11
CA ASN A 42 7.23 3.44 1.51
C ASN A 42 6.78 2.36 0.51
N GLU A 43 7.70 1.78 -0.27
CA GLU A 43 7.40 0.72 -1.24
C GLU A 43 7.07 -0.61 -0.56
N VAL A 44 7.85 -0.96 0.47
CA VAL A 44 7.58 -2.13 1.32
C VAL A 44 6.23 -1.97 2.01
N GLY A 45 5.94 -0.78 2.55
CA GLY A 45 4.64 -0.47 3.13
C GLY A 45 3.51 -0.54 2.11
N GLU A 46 3.72 -0.08 0.87
CA GLU A 46 2.73 -0.17 -0.20
C GLU A 46 2.48 -1.62 -0.63
N ALA A 47 3.54 -2.43 -0.72
CA ALA A 47 3.43 -3.86 -1.01
C ALA A 47 2.64 -4.58 0.09
N LEU A 48 2.83 -4.19 1.35
CA LEU A 48 2.12 -4.69 2.52
C LEU A 48 0.75 -4.05 2.74
N ARG A 49 0.39 -2.96 2.02
CA ARG A 49 -0.86 -2.21 2.20
C ARG A 49 -2.12 -3.10 2.19
N PRO A 50 -2.22 -4.16 1.36
CA PRO A 50 -3.34 -5.09 1.45
C PRO A 50 -3.51 -5.72 2.85
N ILE A 51 -2.43 -5.92 3.59
CA ILE A 51 -2.44 -6.53 4.93
C ILE A 51 -2.56 -5.47 6.03
N ILE A 52 -1.74 -4.42 5.96
CA ILE A 52 -1.59 -3.45 7.07
C ILE A 52 -2.48 -2.20 6.89
N GLY A 53 -3.19 -2.08 5.78
CA GLY A 53 -4.12 -1.00 5.49
C GLY A 53 -3.44 0.38 5.53
N ASN A 54 -4.10 1.35 6.17
CA ASN A 54 -3.60 2.73 6.23
C ASN A 54 -2.32 2.90 7.05
N ALA A 55 -1.90 1.90 7.85
CA ALA A 55 -0.61 1.93 8.52
C ALA A 55 0.56 1.97 7.53
N ALA A 56 0.35 1.51 6.29
CA ALA A 56 1.30 1.68 5.19
C ALA A 56 1.65 3.15 4.92
N ASN A 57 0.77 4.10 5.23
CA ASN A 57 1.10 5.53 5.08
C ASN A 57 2.21 5.96 6.04
N MET A 58 2.38 5.30 7.19
CA MET A 58 3.44 5.63 8.14
C MET A 58 4.82 5.29 7.61
N THR A 59 4.93 4.35 6.66
CA THR A 59 6.23 4.01 6.06
C THR A 59 6.70 5.08 5.06
N TRP A 60 5.84 6.04 4.69
CA TRP A 60 6.27 7.23 3.96
C TRP A 60 7.08 8.19 4.83
N VAL A 61 6.89 8.17 6.15
CA VAL A 61 7.59 9.06 7.07
C VAL A 61 9.12 8.86 7.01
N PRO A 62 9.67 7.64 7.21
CA PRO A 62 11.11 7.41 7.07
C PRO A 62 11.63 7.67 5.65
N ALA A 63 10.87 7.34 4.60
CA ALA A 63 11.27 7.63 3.22
C ALA A 63 11.37 9.14 2.94
N LEU A 64 10.38 9.92 3.37
CA LEU A 64 10.38 11.38 3.20
C LEU A 64 11.42 12.07 4.09
N MET A 65 11.65 11.56 5.31
CA MET A 65 12.74 12.04 6.16
C MET A 65 14.11 11.79 5.52
N TYR A 66 14.33 10.61 4.92
CA TYR A 66 15.56 10.30 4.20
C TYR A 66 15.77 11.25 3.02
N ILE A 67 14.74 11.48 2.19
CA ILE A 67 14.81 12.44 1.08
C ILE A 67 15.10 13.84 1.63
N GLY A 68 14.43 14.26 2.70
CA GLY A 68 14.67 15.56 3.34
C GLY A 68 16.09 15.71 3.87
N ALA A 69 16.68 14.66 4.43
CA ALA A 69 18.06 14.65 4.92
C ALA A 69 19.07 14.71 3.77
N ASP A 70 18.87 13.96 2.68
CA ASP A 70 19.72 13.99 1.48
C ASP A 70 19.67 15.36 0.79
N VAL A 71 18.48 15.95 0.70
CA VAL A 71 18.22 17.29 0.18
C VAL A 71 18.88 18.37 1.06
N TYR A 72 18.82 18.22 2.39
CA TYR A 72 19.43 19.16 3.33
C TYR A 72 20.96 19.08 3.34
N ASP A 73 21.53 17.88 3.28
CA ASP A 73 22.99 17.69 3.21
C ASP A 73 23.55 18.30 1.93
N LYS A 74 22.92 18.03 0.78
CA LYS A 74 23.26 18.66 -0.51
C LYS A 74 23.11 20.17 -0.47
N TYR A 75 22.09 20.72 0.19
CA TYR A 75 21.92 22.17 0.34
C TYR A 75 23.00 22.82 1.23
N LYS A 76 23.42 22.14 2.31
CA LYS A 76 24.39 22.68 3.28
C LYS A 76 25.82 22.64 2.73
N ASN A 77 26.18 21.61 1.98
CA ASN A 77 27.53 21.41 1.45
C ASN A 77 27.79 22.17 0.13
N ASP A 78 26.76 22.81 -0.46
CA ASP A 78 26.85 23.62 -1.70
C ASP A 78 27.24 25.09 -1.44
N GLN A 79 27.69 25.44 -0.23
CA GLN A 79 28.06 26.82 0.13
C GLN A 79 29.46 27.26 -0.32
N THR A 80 30.16 26.47 -1.13
CA THR A 80 31.33 26.97 -1.87
C THR A 80 30.89 27.57 -3.20
N GLU A 81 30.75 28.89 -3.16
CA GLU A 81 30.66 29.83 -4.29
C GLU A 81 29.25 30.15 -4.84
N TYR A 82 28.96 31.45 -4.81
CA TYR A 82 27.68 32.10 -5.05
C TYR A 82 27.07 31.71 -6.41
N SER A 83 26.03 30.86 -6.42
CA SER A 83 25.29 30.59 -7.66
C SER A 83 23.76 30.52 -7.44
N PRO A 84 22.94 31.10 -8.35
CA PRO A 84 21.48 30.90 -8.38
C PRO A 84 21.06 29.44 -8.70
N ASP A 85 22.01 28.51 -8.66
CA ASP A 85 21.95 27.12 -9.10
C ASP A 85 21.54 26.16 -7.97
N SER A 86 21.85 26.47 -6.70
CA SER A 86 21.52 25.58 -5.56
C SER A 86 20.03 25.35 -5.39
N LYS A 87 19.17 26.37 -5.60
CA LYS A 87 17.70 26.20 -5.57
C LYS A 87 17.18 25.32 -6.72
N ARG A 88 17.91 25.25 -7.84
CA ARG A 88 17.56 24.47 -9.03
C ARG A 88 18.04 23.04 -8.88
N CYS A 89 19.29 22.86 -8.47
CA CYS A 89 19.86 21.58 -8.04
C CYS A 89 19.00 20.93 -6.96
N LEU A 90 18.55 21.71 -5.96
CA LEU A 90 17.63 21.25 -4.92
C LEU A 90 16.28 20.78 -5.49
N LYS A 91 15.66 21.57 -6.37
CA LYS A 91 14.38 21.19 -7.01
C LYS A 91 14.52 19.92 -7.85
N GLN A 92 15.65 19.74 -8.52
CA GLN A 92 15.94 18.57 -9.34
C GLN A 92 16.22 17.34 -8.47
N ALA A 93 17.01 17.47 -7.41
CA ALA A 93 17.25 16.41 -6.43
C ALA A 93 15.95 15.99 -5.73
N ILE A 94 15.09 16.96 -5.37
CA ILE A 94 13.75 16.68 -4.83
C ILE A 94 12.90 15.96 -5.87
N PHE A 95 12.86 16.42 -7.12
CA PHE A 95 12.04 15.80 -8.16
C PHE A 95 12.51 14.39 -8.50
N GLN A 96 13.82 14.17 -8.56
CA GLN A 96 14.44 12.87 -8.80
C GLN A 96 14.26 11.92 -7.62
N GLY A 97 14.46 12.41 -6.39
CA GLY A 97 14.19 11.64 -5.17
C GLY A 97 12.72 11.27 -5.03
N LEU A 98 11.80 12.16 -5.40
CA LEU A 98 10.38 11.83 -5.42
C LEU A 98 10.02 10.87 -6.56
N ALA A 99 10.62 11.01 -7.74
CA ALA A 99 10.37 10.12 -8.87
C ALA A 99 10.91 8.70 -8.61
N SER A 100 12.10 8.57 -8.02
CA SER A 100 12.68 7.27 -7.65
C SER A 100 11.89 6.57 -6.54
N VAL A 101 11.19 7.31 -5.70
CA VAL A 101 10.32 6.78 -4.63
C VAL A 101 8.87 6.54 -5.11
N PHE A 102 8.44 7.24 -6.15
CA PHE A 102 7.08 7.12 -6.71
C PHE A 102 6.95 6.04 -7.78
N LEU A 103 7.92 5.89 -8.68
CA LEU A 103 7.87 4.91 -9.77
C LEU A 103 7.79 3.46 -9.25
N PRO A 104 8.56 3.06 -8.22
CA PRO A 104 8.42 1.73 -7.62
C PRO A 104 7.06 1.51 -6.94
N VAL A 105 6.50 2.53 -6.28
CA VAL A 105 5.13 2.49 -5.74
C VAL A 105 4.11 2.24 -6.84
N VAL A 106 4.28 2.86 -8.02
CA VAL A 106 3.44 2.60 -9.20
C VAL A 106 3.61 1.15 -9.68
N ALA A 107 4.84 0.64 -9.75
CA ALA A 107 5.12 -0.75 -10.13
C ALA A 107 4.50 -1.76 -9.16
N VAL A 108 4.61 -1.53 -7.84
CA VAL A 108 3.95 -2.34 -6.79
C VAL A 108 2.45 -2.38 -7.03
N LYS A 109 1.81 -1.23 -7.26
CA LYS A 109 0.35 -1.17 -7.50
C LYS A 109 -0.05 -1.86 -8.80
N LEU A 110 0.73 -1.71 -9.86
CA LEU A 110 0.50 -2.43 -11.12
C LEU A 110 0.63 -3.93 -10.94
N GLY A 111 1.64 -4.38 -10.18
CA GLY A 111 1.84 -5.77 -9.79
C GLY A 111 0.67 -6.33 -8.99
N GLN A 112 0.29 -5.65 -7.91
CA GLN A 112 -0.87 -6.03 -7.09
C GLN A 112 -2.14 -6.13 -7.93
N ASN A 113 -2.38 -5.19 -8.85
CA ASN A 113 -3.55 -5.21 -9.74
C ASN A 113 -3.48 -6.33 -10.77
N ALA A 114 -2.32 -6.59 -11.39
CA ALA A 114 -2.12 -7.70 -12.31
C ALA A 114 -2.36 -9.04 -11.59
N PHE A 115 -1.77 -9.22 -10.41
CA PHE A 115 -1.95 -10.44 -9.61
C PHE A 115 -3.36 -10.59 -9.07
N SER A 116 -4.09 -9.49 -8.84
CA SER A 116 -5.51 -9.56 -8.47
C SER A 116 -6.35 -10.27 -9.54
N GLN A 117 -5.95 -10.19 -10.80
CA GLN A 117 -6.63 -10.87 -11.90
C GLN A 117 -6.42 -12.37 -11.89
N PHE A 118 -5.38 -12.90 -11.20
CA PHE A 118 -5.24 -14.35 -11.04
C PHE A 118 -6.44 -14.98 -10.34
N GLY A 119 -7.17 -14.20 -9.52
CA GLY A 119 -8.45 -14.63 -8.94
C GLY A 119 -9.45 -15.11 -10.00
N LYS A 120 -9.41 -14.59 -11.23
CA LYS A 120 -10.32 -14.98 -12.32
C LYS A 120 -10.05 -16.37 -12.88
N PHE A 121 -8.88 -16.94 -12.64
CA PHE A 121 -8.58 -18.33 -13.00
C PHE A 121 -9.02 -19.32 -11.91
N THR A 122 -9.50 -18.84 -10.77
CA THR A 122 -10.16 -19.69 -9.77
C THR A 122 -11.60 -19.99 -10.18
N GLU A 123 -12.22 -20.99 -9.55
CA GLU A 123 -13.60 -21.41 -9.84
C GLU A 123 -14.63 -20.26 -9.76
N ASP A 124 -14.39 -19.28 -8.90
CA ASP A 124 -15.28 -18.14 -8.71
C ASP A 124 -15.23 -17.12 -9.87
N LYS A 125 -14.23 -17.21 -10.77
CA LYS A 125 -14.07 -16.37 -11.98
C LYS A 125 -14.15 -14.86 -11.75
N ILE A 126 -13.74 -14.39 -10.56
CA ILE A 126 -13.65 -12.97 -10.20
C ILE A 126 -12.28 -12.62 -9.62
N SER A 127 -11.87 -11.37 -9.80
CA SER A 127 -10.61 -10.87 -9.28
C SER A 127 -10.54 -10.95 -7.75
N LEU A 128 -9.32 -10.98 -7.20
CA LEU A 128 -9.09 -10.86 -5.75
C LEU A 128 -9.56 -9.50 -5.21
N ASN A 129 -9.70 -8.48 -6.06
CA ASN A 129 -10.27 -7.18 -5.67
C ASN A 129 -11.78 -7.30 -5.44
N ALA A 130 -12.51 -7.96 -6.34
CA ALA A 130 -13.93 -8.21 -6.16
C ALA A 130 -14.20 -9.11 -4.93
N LYS A 131 -13.40 -10.16 -4.70
CA LYS A 131 -13.51 -11.01 -3.51
C LYS A 131 -13.32 -10.22 -2.21
N GLU A 132 -12.33 -9.32 -2.18
CA GLU A 132 -12.07 -8.45 -1.03
C GLU A 132 -13.22 -7.47 -0.79
N HIS A 133 -13.78 -6.88 -1.85
CA HIS A 133 -14.92 -5.96 -1.73
C HIS A 133 -16.15 -6.66 -1.17
N VAL A 134 -16.55 -7.81 -1.72
CA VAL A 134 -17.65 -8.63 -1.18
C VAL A 134 -17.39 -8.98 0.28
N SER A 135 -16.13 -9.29 0.64
CA SER A 135 -15.74 -9.59 2.01
C SER A 135 -15.89 -8.40 2.96
N LYS A 136 -15.51 -7.19 2.52
CA LYS A 136 -15.67 -5.96 3.29
C LYS A 136 -17.14 -5.60 3.50
N VAL A 137 -17.97 -5.76 2.47
CA VAL A 137 -19.43 -5.59 2.59
C VAL A 137 -19.98 -6.61 3.59
N ALA A 138 -19.52 -7.86 3.55
CA ALA A 138 -19.93 -8.90 4.52
C ALA A 138 -19.50 -8.57 5.95
N GLU A 139 -18.28 -8.06 6.16
CA GLU A 139 -17.84 -7.59 7.48
C GLU A 139 -18.71 -6.46 8.01
N GLN A 140 -19.04 -5.47 7.17
CA GLN A 140 -19.95 -4.37 7.53
C GLN A 140 -21.36 -4.90 7.85
N PHE A 141 -21.84 -5.85 7.05
CA PHE A 141 -23.14 -6.47 7.24
C PHE A 141 -23.22 -7.22 8.59
N ILE A 142 -22.17 -7.96 8.95
CA ILE A 142 -22.02 -8.60 10.28
C ILE A 142 -21.91 -7.53 11.38
N ALA A 143 -21.09 -6.50 11.18
CA ALA A 143 -20.84 -5.43 12.15
C ALA A 143 -22.11 -4.68 12.52
N ASN A 144 -22.98 -4.44 11.54
CA ASN A 144 -24.27 -3.77 11.68
C ASN A 144 -25.36 -4.68 12.28
N GLY A 145 -25.04 -5.92 12.63
CA GLY A 145 -25.98 -6.85 13.26
C GLY A 145 -27.05 -7.42 12.31
N LYS A 146 -26.92 -7.19 11.00
CA LYS A 146 -27.90 -7.63 9.99
C LYS A 146 -28.06 -9.15 9.96
N MET A 147 -26.97 -9.89 10.23
CA MET A 147 -27.01 -11.36 10.37
C MET A 147 -27.98 -11.85 11.46
N ARG A 148 -28.19 -11.06 12.53
CA ARG A 148 -29.17 -11.35 13.57
C ARG A 148 -30.56 -10.82 13.22
N ALA A 149 -30.63 -9.63 12.62
CA ALA A 149 -31.90 -8.99 12.26
C ALA A 149 -32.74 -9.83 11.28
N TYR A 150 -32.07 -10.61 10.43
CA TYR A 150 -32.70 -11.52 9.47
C TYR A 150 -32.84 -12.96 9.95
N ASP A 151 -32.97 -13.18 11.25
CA ASP A 151 -33.21 -14.53 11.73
C ASP A 151 -34.51 -15.12 11.16
N GLY A 152 -34.43 -16.33 10.61
CA GLY A 152 -35.54 -16.99 9.91
C GLY A 152 -35.92 -16.36 8.57
N ARG A 153 -35.23 -15.32 8.09
CA ARG A 153 -35.52 -14.57 6.85
C ARG A 153 -34.32 -14.56 5.91
N ASP A 154 -33.84 -15.75 5.57
CA ASP A 154 -32.60 -15.95 4.80
C ASP A 154 -32.66 -15.30 3.41
N GLU A 155 -33.82 -15.37 2.74
CA GLU A 155 -34.01 -14.83 1.40
C GLU A 155 -33.92 -13.29 1.39
N GLU A 156 -34.53 -12.64 2.38
CA GLU A 156 -34.43 -11.18 2.59
C GLU A 156 -32.99 -10.78 2.93
N CYS A 157 -32.30 -11.57 3.77
CA CYS A 157 -30.89 -11.37 4.11
C CYS A 157 -29.99 -11.41 2.88
N ILE A 158 -30.18 -12.42 2.02
CA ILE A 158 -29.44 -12.60 0.78
C ILE A 158 -29.70 -11.41 -0.15
N LYS A 159 -30.97 -11.00 -0.31
CA LYS A 159 -31.34 -9.89 -1.18
C LYS A 159 -30.71 -8.57 -0.74
N GLU A 160 -30.85 -8.20 0.54
CA GLU A 160 -30.27 -6.95 1.05
C GLU A 160 -28.73 -6.96 0.95
N PHE A 161 -28.10 -8.11 1.21
CA PHE A 161 -26.66 -8.25 1.01
C PHE A 161 -26.25 -8.02 -0.45
N LEU A 162 -26.98 -8.60 -1.40
CA LEU A 162 -26.73 -8.41 -2.83
C LEU A 162 -26.96 -6.97 -3.29
N ASP A 163 -27.99 -6.31 -2.76
CA ASP A 163 -28.26 -4.89 -3.03
C ASP A 163 -27.07 -4.04 -2.55
N HIS A 164 -26.59 -4.26 -1.32
CA HIS A 164 -25.41 -3.56 -0.80
C HIS A 164 -24.13 -3.82 -1.61
N VAL A 165 -23.91 -5.04 -2.09
CA VAL A 165 -22.76 -5.35 -2.96
C VAL A 165 -22.91 -4.64 -4.31
N SER A 166 -24.12 -4.67 -4.88
CA SER A 166 -24.40 -4.09 -6.19
C SER A 166 -24.27 -2.57 -6.20
N ASP A 167 -24.78 -1.92 -5.16
CA ASP A 167 -24.75 -0.46 -5.00
C ASP A 167 -23.33 0.06 -4.71
N SER A 168 -22.49 -0.77 -4.08
CA SER A 168 -21.13 -0.39 -3.71
C SER A 168 -20.06 -0.74 -4.75
N MET A 169 -20.39 -1.54 -5.77
CA MET A 169 -19.49 -1.86 -6.89
C MET A 169 -19.80 -1.03 -8.13
N ASP A 170 -18.76 -0.43 -8.71
CA ASP A 170 -18.88 0.21 -10.03
C ASP A 170 -18.68 -0.84 -11.14
N PHE A 171 -19.79 -1.33 -11.67
CA PHE A 171 -19.80 -2.17 -12.89
C PHE A 171 -19.80 -1.33 -14.18
N SER A 172 -19.88 -0.01 -14.07
CA SER A 172 -20.01 0.90 -15.21
C SER A 172 -18.64 1.39 -15.69
N ASN A 173 -18.48 1.54 -17.00
CA ASN A 173 -17.22 2.01 -17.57
C ASN A 173 -17.05 3.55 -17.52
N LYS A 174 -17.92 4.27 -16.80
CA LYS A 174 -18.10 5.73 -16.90
C LYS A 174 -17.34 6.50 -15.80
N LYS A 175 -16.01 6.57 -15.95
CA LYS A 175 -15.22 7.77 -15.55
C LYS A 175 -13.83 7.73 -16.19
N LYS A 176 -13.53 8.74 -17.02
CA LYS A 176 -12.21 9.04 -17.57
C LYS A 176 -11.52 10.00 -16.60
N SER A 177 -10.71 9.46 -15.69
CA SER A 177 -9.82 10.23 -14.81
C SER A 177 -8.44 9.58 -14.87
N LEU A 178 -7.37 10.34 -14.60
CA LEU A 178 -5.99 9.88 -14.46
C LEU A 178 -5.80 8.69 -13.50
N LYS A 179 -6.82 8.32 -12.70
CA LYS A 179 -6.91 7.03 -11.99
C LYS A 179 -7.03 5.79 -12.94
N ASN A 180 -7.26 6.00 -14.24
CA ASN A 180 -7.42 4.94 -15.26
C ASN A 180 -6.13 4.36 -15.83
N THR A 181 -4.93 4.84 -15.49
CA THR A 181 -3.69 4.14 -15.88
C THR A 181 -3.62 2.72 -15.29
N PHE A 182 -4.46 2.41 -14.30
CA PHE A 182 -4.65 1.08 -13.72
C PHE A 182 -5.79 0.25 -14.38
N LYS A 183 -6.49 0.75 -15.42
CA LYS A 183 -7.60 0.06 -16.13
C LYS A 183 -7.15 -0.98 -17.17
N ILE A 184 -5.90 -1.43 -17.16
CA ILE A 184 -5.39 -2.44 -18.12
C ILE A 184 -6.08 -3.81 -17.91
N PHE A 185 -6.87 -3.99 -16.85
CA PHE A 185 -7.45 -5.27 -16.49
C PHE A 185 -8.98 -5.28 -16.58
N SER A 186 -9.53 -6.38 -17.12
CA SER A 186 -10.97 -6.52 -17.40
C SER A 186 -11.82 -6.30 -16.14
N LEU A 187 -12.98 -5.67 -16.29
CA LEU A 187 -13.97 -5.59 -15.21
C LEU A 187 -14.52 -6.99 -14.88
N ASP A 188 -14.84 -7.23 -13.61
CA ASP A 188 -15.50 -8.45 -13.19
C ASP A 188 -16.95 -8.47 -13.71
N LYS A 189 -17.42 -9.63 -14.19
CA LYS A 189 -18.81 -9.78 -14.63
C LYS A 189 -19.74 -9.70 -13.43
N LYS A 190 -20.80 -8.88 -13.53
CA LYS A 190 -21.82 -8.72 -12.48
C LYS A 190 -22.36 -10.07 -11.99
N GLU A 191 -22.71 -10.96 -12.93
CA GLU A 191 -23.19 -12.31 -12.62
C GLU A 191 -22.21 -13.15 -11.78
N ASN A 192 -20.91 -13.11 -12.09
CA ASN A 192 -19.91 -13.85 -11.31
C ASN A 192 -19.76 -13.27 -9.90
N VAL A 193 -19.82 -11.94 -9.78
CA VAL A 193 -19.79 -11.25 -8.49
C VAL A 193 -21.02 -11.58 -7.66
N GLU A 194 -22.21 -11.57 -8.25
CA GLU A 194 -23.46 -11.97 -7.58
C GLU A 194 -23.39 -13.43 -7.12
N LYS A 195 -22.95 -14.35 -7.98
CA LYS A 195 -22.80 -15.77 -7.62
C LYS A 195 -21.85 -15.96 -6.43
N TYR A 196 -20.71 -15.27 -6.43
CA TYR A 196 -19.78 -15.30 -5.31
C TYR A 196 -20.35 -14.65 -4.04
N SER A 197 -21.13 -13.58 -4.20
CA SER A 197 -21.80 -12.88 -3.09
C SER A 197 -22.84 -13.77 -2.44
N ILE A 198 -23.69 -14.45 -3.24
CA ILE A 198 -24.65 -15.47 -2.77
C ILE A 198 -23.93 -16.57 -2.00
N LYS A 199 -22.84 -17.13 -2.56
CA LYS A 199 -22.03 -18.16 -1.89
C LYS A 199 -21.51 -17.67 -0.53
N THR A 200 -21.01 -16.44 -0.49
CA THR A 200 -20.45 -15.82 0.72
C THR A 200 -21.51 -15.66 1.81
N ILE A 201 -22.64 -15.03 1.49
CA ILE A 201 -23.70 -14.79 2.49
C ILE A 201 -24.35 -16.10 2.93
N LYS A 202 -24.56 -17.06 2.03
CA LYS A 202 -25.08 -18.40 2.39
C LYS A 202 -24.16 -19.12 3.36
N ASN A 203 -22.84 -19.06 3.14
CA ASN A 203 -21.87 -19.64 4.08
C ASN A 203 -21.94 -18.98 5.46
N LEU A 204 -22.13 -17.66 5.53
CA LEU A 204 -22.27 -16.93 6.79
C LEU A 204 -23.58 -17.25 7.51
N ILE A 205 -24.69 -17.36 6.77
CA ILE A 205 -25.99 -17.79 7.30
C ILE A 205 -25.89 -19.21 7.83
N GLN A 206 -25.30 -20.13 7.07
CA GLN A 206 -25.11 -21.51 7.48
C GLN A 206 -24.24 -21.59 8.73
N MET A 207 -23.10 -20.89 8.75
CA MET A 207 -22.22 -20.85 9.92
C MET A 207 -22.94 -20.29 11.16
N ARG A 208 -23.77 -19.26 11.00
CA ARG A 208 -24.61 -18.76 12.10
C ARG A 208 -25.54 -19.87 12.62
N LYS A 209 -26.25 -20.56 11.72
CA LYS A 209 -27.16 -21.65 12.10
C LYS A 209 -26.42 -22.79 12.79
N ASP A 210 -25.25 -23.17 12.28
CA ASP A 210 -24.41 -24.23 12.84
C ASP A 210 -23.90 -23.87 14.25
N LEU A 211 -23.59 -22.60 14.52
CA LEU A 211 -23.17 -22.16 15.85
C LEU A 211 -24.32 -22.19 16.86
N LEU A 212 -25.53 -21.82 16.42
CA LEU A 212 -26.73 -21.79 17.25
C LEU A 212 -27.31 -23.19 17.49
N ASN A 213 -27.31 -24.03 16.45
CA ASN A 213 -27.84 -25.39 16.45
C ASN A 213 -26.77 -26.37 15.94
N PRO A 214 -25.75 -26.68 16.77
CA PRO A 214 -24.57 -27.41 16.34
C PRO A 214 -24.80 -28.92 16.20
N THR A 215 -24.41 -29.47 15.05
CA THR A 215 -24.25 -30.91 14.85
C THR A 215 -23.03 -31.43 15.61
N THR A 216 -22.90 -32.76 15.75
CA THR A 216 -21.72 -33.41 16.37
C THR A 216 -20.42 -33.02 15.67
N GLU A 217 -20.43 -32.93 14.34
CA GLU A 217 -19.28 -32.50 13.54
C GLU A 217 -18.91 -31.04 13.78
N VAL A 218 -19.91 -30.15 13.83
CA VAL A 218 -19.69 -28.73 14.12
C VAL A 218 -19.07 -28.55 15.51
N LYS A 219 -19.50 -29.34 16.51
CA LYS A 219 -18.94 -29.29 17.87
C LYS A 219 -17.45 -29.64 17.93
N ALA A 220 -16.98 -30.51 17.03
CA ALA A 220 -15.56 -30.84 16.89
C ALA A 220 -14.76 -29.73 16.17
N GLY A 221 -15.43 -28.80 15.50
CA GLY A 221 -14.82 -27.73 14.71
C GLY A 221 -14.19 -26.61 15.55
N GLY A 222 -13.07 -26.07 15.06
CA GLY A 222 -12.34 -24.97 15.72
C GLY A 222 -13.11 -23.64 15.81
N TRP A 223 -14.18 -23.46 15.02
CA TRP A 223 -15.03 -22.27 15.13
C TRP A 223 -16.05 -22.37 16.26
N TYR A 224 -16.62 -23.57 16.47
CA TYR A 224 -17.52 -23.81 17.58
C TYR A 224 -16.79 -23.73 18.93
N SER A 225 -15.56 -24.23 19.01
CA SER A 225 -14.75 -24.08 20.23
C SER A 225 -14.49 -22.60 20.58
N LYS A 226 -14.26 -21.75 19.57
CA LYS A 226 -14.15 -20.29 19.76
C LYS A 226 -15.47 -19.66 20.21
N TYR A 227 -16.60 -20.09 19.65
CA TYR A 227 -17.93 -19.68 20.08
C TYR A 227 -18.20 -20.04 21.55
N ILE A 228 -17.96 -21.28 21.95
CA ILE A 228 -18.11 -21.74 23.34
C ILE A 228 -17.16 -20.99 24.28
N LYS A 229 -15.92 -20.74 23.86
CA LYS A 229 -14.97 -19.96 24.67
C LYS A 229 -15.48 -18.54 24.92
N ALA A 230 -16.07 -17.91 23.89
CA ALA A 230 -16.67 -16.59 24.01
C ALA A 230 -17.87 -16.57 24.97
N LEU A 231 -18.75 -17.57 24.89
CA LEU A 231 -19.85 -17.74 25.85
C LEU A 231 -19.33 -17.92 27.29
N LYS A 232 -18.33 -18.78 27.49
CA LYS A 232 -17.72 -19.01 28.81
C LYS A 232 -17.04 -17.76 29.39
N SER A 233 -16.60 -16.84 28.54
CA SER A 233 -16.09 -15.52 28.97
C SER A 233 -17.18 -14.49 29.30
N GLY A 234 -18.46 -14.89 29.32
CA GLY A 234 -19.59 -14.02 29.67
C GLY A 234 -20.18 -13.24 28.50
N GLN A 235 -19.83 -13.55 27.24
CA GLN A 235 -20.47 -12.90 26.10
C GLN A 235 -21.88 -13.45 25.87
N THR A 236 -22.80 -12.59 25.42
CA THR A 236 -24.09 -13.07 24.91
C THR A 236 -23.90 -13.89 23.64
N GLU A 237 -24.81 -14.80 23.37
CA GLU A 237 -24.85 -15.61 22.15
C GLU A 237 -24.67 -14.76 20.89
N SER A 238 -25.40 -13.65 20.80
CA SER A 238 -25.31 -12.77 19.63
C SER A 238 -23.93 -12.14 19.42
N VAL A 239 -23.24 -11.79 20.51
CA VAL A 239 -21.89 -11.20 20.46
C VAL A 239 -20.86 -12.29 20.11
N ALA A 240 -21.02 -13.48 20.68
CA ALA A 240 -20.17 -14.63 20.39
C ALA A 240 -20.28 -15.06 18.92
N VAL A 241 -21.50 -15.18 18.38
CA VAL A 241 -21.75 -15.45 16.95
C VAL A 241 -21.12 -14.37 16.08
N LYS A 242 -21.39 -13.09 16.38
CA LYS A 242 -20.83 -11.95 15.64
C LYS A 242 -19.29 -12.00 15.59
N SER A 243 -18.65 -12.31 16.73
CA SER A 243 -17.20 -12.44 16.84
C SER A 243 -16.65 -13.57 15.94
N VAL A 244 -17.29 -14.74 15.97
CA VAL A 244 -16.88 -15.88 15.14
C VAL A 244 -17.06 -15.59 13.65
N LEU A 245 -18.20 -15.06 13.23
CA LEU A 245 -18.46 -14.68 11.83
C LEU A 245 -17.44 -13.64 11.34
N THR A 246 -17.15 -12.63 12.17
CA THR A 246 -16.15 -11.59 11.85
C THR A 246 -14.76 -12.20 11.66
N ASN A 247 -14.34 -13.10 12.56
CA ASN A 247 -13.03 -13.74 12.47
C ASN A 247 -12.92 -14.71 11.28
N PHE A 248 -14.00 -15.39 10.94
CA PHE A 248 -14.08 -16.22 9.74
C PHE A 248 -13.90 -15.38 8.48
N GLN A 249 -14.62 -14.26 8.38
CA GLN A 249 -14.54 -13.37 7.21
C GLN A 249 -13.15 -12.74 7.06
N LYS A 250 -12.57 -12.26 8.16
CA LYS A 250 -11.19 -11.73 8.18
C LYS A 250 -10.17 -12.76 7.69
N GLY A 251 -10.33 -14.03 8.09
CA GLY A 251 -9.46 -15.12 7.64
C GLY A 251 -9.49 -15.34 6.13
N GLN A 252 -10.67 -15.21 5.51
CA GLN A 252 -10.83 -15.31 4.05
C GLN A 252 -10.16 -14.13 3.33
N LEU A 253 -10.35 -12.91 3.86
CA LEU A 253 -9.78 -11.68 3.31
C LEU A 253 -8.24 -11.68 3.38
N MET A 254 -7.65 -12.16 4.49
CA MET A 254 -6.20 -12.23 4.68
C MET A 254 -5.49 -13.10 3.63
N LYS A 255 -6.10 -14.20 3.18
CA LYS A 255 -5.52 -15.05 2.12
C LYS A 255 -5.40 -14.30 0.78
N GLY A 256 -6.45 -13.57 0.40
CA GLY A 256 -6.43 -12.75 -0.82
C GLY A 256 -5.41 -11.61 -0.73
N ASN A 257 -5.32 -10.96 0.42
CA ASN A 257 -4.39 -9.85 0.64
C ASN A 257 -2.92 -10.30 0.67
N PHE A 258 -2.64 -11.51 1.14
CA PHE A 258 -1.33 -12.11 1.07
C PHE A 258 -0.87 -12.35 -0.38
N ILE A 259 -1.75 -12.88 -1.24
CA ILE A 259 -1.43 -13.08 -2.67
C ILE A 259 -1.16 -11.75 -3.37
N LYS A 260 -1.92 -10.70 -3.08
CA LYS A 260 -1.65 -9.35 -3.61
C LYS A 260 -0.30 -8.82 -3.13
N THR A 261 0.02 -9.01 -1.87
CA THR A 261 1.30 -8.62 -1.28
C THR A 261 2.48 -9.28 -2.01
N ILE A 262 2.39 -10.59 -2.28
CA ILE A 262 3.38 -11.31 -3.11
C ILE A 262 3.49 -10.66 -4.50
N GLY A 263 2.36 -10.41 -5.16
CA GLY A 263 2.34 -9.75 -6.47
C GLY A 263 3.00 -8.37 -6.48
N GLY A 264 2.81 -7.59 -5.42
CA GLY A 264 3.47 -6.31 -5.20
C GLY A 264 5.00 -6.45 -5.10
N PHE A 265 5.48 -7.39 -4.29
CA PHE A 265 6.92 -7.66 -4.14
C PHE A 265 7.55 -8.25 -5.42
N CYS A 266 6.85 -9.16 -6.12
CA CYS A 266 7.34 -9.70 -7.39
C CYS A 266 7.47 -8.61 -8.47
N ALA A 267 6.47 -7.73 -8.59
CA ALA A 267 6.53 -6.63 -9.54
C ALA A 267 7.61 -5.61 -9.18
N LEU A 268 7.78 -5.31 -7.89
CA LEU A 268 8.88 -4.49 -7.42
C LEU A 268 10.23 -5.09 -7.81
N GLY A 269 10.45 -6.38 -7.48
CA GLY A 269 11.68 -7.10 -7.81
C GLY A 269 12.04 -7.08 -9.30
N LEU A 270 11.04 -7.25 -10.17
CA LEU A 270 11.22 -7.20 -11.62
C LEU A 270 11.43 -5.76 -12.15
N ALA A 271 10.84 -4.77 -11.49
CA ALA A 271 10.87 -3.37 -11.92
C ALA A 271 12.09 -2.58 -11.41
N ILE A 272 12.82 -3.06 -10.39
CA ILE A 272 13.99 -2.36 -9.82
C ILE A 272 14.99 -1.96 -10.92
N LYS A 273 15.49 -2.92 -11.71
CA LYS A 273 16.50 -2.64 -12.75
C LYS A 273 16.00 -1.67 -13.84
N PRO A 274 14.81 -1.85 -14.44
CA PRO A 274 14.33 -0.91 -15.46
C PRO A 274 13.95 0.46 -14.89
N ILE A 275 13.49 0.55 -13.63
CA ILE A 275 13.26 1.84 -12.96
C ILE A 275 14.59 2.55 -12.74
N ASP A 276 15.61 1.87 -12.21
CA ASP A 276 16.94 2.44 -12.01
C ASP A 276 17.52 2.98 -13.33
N HIS A 277 17.45 2.17 -14.39
CA HIS A 277 17.92 2.57 -15.72
C HIS A 277 17.15 3.77 -16.29
N PHE A 278 15.83 3.84 -16.09
CA PHE A 278 15.01 4.96 -16.55
C PHE A 278 15.28 6.24 -15.77
N VAL A 279 15.42 6.13 -14.44
CA VAL A 279 15.76 7.26 -13.57
C VAL A 279 17.12 7.82 -14.00
N GLU A 280 18.14 6.97 -14.11
CA GLU A 280 19.50 7.40 -14.47
C GLU A 280 19.61 7.95 -15.90
N ASN A 281 19.09 7.24 -16.91
CA ASN A 281 19.39 7.59 -18.30
C ASN A 281 18.37 8.56 -18.93
N VAL A 282 17.15 8.61 -18.39
CA VAL A 282 16.08 9.44 -18.96
C VAL A 282 15.79 10.63 -18.07
N LEU A 283 15.41 10.40 -16.81
CA LEU A 283 15.10 11.50 -15.90
C LEU A 283 16.35 12.33 -15.58
N ILE A 284 17.43 11.70 -15.12
CA ILE A 284 18.71 12.37 -14.85
C ILE A 284 19.36 12.80 -16.16
N GLY A 285 19.61 11.86 -17.08
CA GLY A 285 20.39 12.12 -18.30
C GLY A 285 19.75 13.02 -19.36
N LYS A 286 18.41 13.01 -19.54
CA LYS A 286 17.74 13.73 -20.66
C LYS A 286 16.82 14.87 -20.25
N TYR A 287 16.20 14.82 -19.08
CA TYR A 287 15.26 15.87 -18.66
C TYR A 287 15.87 16.81 -17.64
N VAL A 288 16.69 16.29 -16.74
CA VAL A 288 17.36 17.11 -15.73
C VAL A 288 18.70 17.65 -16.26
N GLY A 289 19.56 16.78 -16.81
CA GLY A 289 20.86 17.15 -17.39
C GLY A 289 20.81 18.29 -18.41
N PRO A 290 20.03 18.18 -19.50
CA PRO A 290 19.95 19.22 -20.54
C PRO A 290 19.25 20.51 -20.10
N GLN A 291 18.40 20.47 -19.06
CA GLN A 291 17.84 21.68 -18.46
C GLN A 291 18.88 22.44 -17.62
N ILE A 292 19.91 21.76 -17.11
CA ILE A 292 21.09 22.39 -16.49
C ILE A 292 21.92 23.11 -17.55
N ASP A 293 22.10 22.50 -18.72
CA ASP A 293 22.95 23.04 -19.78
C ASP A 293 22.29 24.19 -20.57
N ASN A 294 21.02 24.08 -20.91
CA ASN A 294 20.32 25.12 -21.70
C ASN A 294 20.02 26.41 -20.92
N PHE A 295 19.99 26.38 -19.57
CA PHE A 295 19.79 27.58 -18.75
C PHE A 295 21.09 28.35 -18.44
N LYS A 296 22.26 27.73 -18.62
CA LYS A 296 23.57 28.41 -18.56
C LYS A 296 23.82 29.31 -19.78
N ILE A 297 23.19 29.02 -20.92
CA ILE A 297 23.42 29.75 -22.17
C ILE A 297 22.60 31.06 -22.22
N ASN A 298 21.46 31.15 -21.51
CA ASN A 298 20.56 32.31 -21.53
C ASN A 298 20.79 33.34 -20.41
N SER A 299 21.87 33.24 -19.63
CA SER A 299 22.31 34.33 -18.75
C SER A 299 23.46 35.11 -19.39
N LYS A 300 23.12 36.01 -20.31
CA LYS A 300 23.95 37.16 -20.69
C LYS A 300 23.13 38.43 -20.51
#